data_AF-A0A382QL17-F1
#
_entry.id   AF-A0A382QL17-F1
#
_cell.length_a   1.000
_cell.length_b   1.000
_cell.length_c   1.000
_cell.angle_alpha   90.00
_cell.angle_beta   90.00
_cell.angle_gamma   90.00
#
_symmetry.space_group_name_H-M   'P 1'
#
loop_
_entity.id
_entity.type
_entity.pdbx_description
1 polymer ?
#
loop_
_entity_poly.entity_id
_entity_poly.type
_entity_poly.pdbx_seq_one_letter_code
_entity_poly.pdbx_strand_id
1 'polypeptide(L)'
;MTTFMNKDIRFLIVAFDGLRPDMVDDDLMPNLTEFCRQGAHCTDNRAVFPTETRVNQSSLVTGCHPSRHGMVANKFIEAAA
;
A
#
# COMPACT_ATOMS: atom_id res chain seq x y z
N MET A 1 40.50 -8.92 -7.14
CA MET A 1 39.87 -7.74 -7.76
C MET A 1 38.49 -8.20 -8.23
N THR A 2 37.53 -8.23 -7.32
CA THR A 2 36.20 -8.81 -7.58
C THR A 2 35.24 -7.64 -7.80
N THR A 3 34.82 -7.47 -9.05
CA THR A 3 33.83 -6.46 -9.44
C THR A 3 32.51 -6.76 -8.73
N PHE A 4 32.14 -5.93 -7.77
CA PHE A 4 30.76 -5.89 -7.27
C PHE A 4 29.90 -5.36 -8.41
N MET A 5 29.25 -6.28 -9.12
CA MET A 5 28.26 -5.96 -10.13
C MET A 5 27.17 -5.15 -9.42
N ASN A 6 27.04 -3.87 -9.79
CA ASN A 6 26.03 -2.96 -9.25
C ASN A 6 24.67 -3.51 -9.68
N LYS A 7 24.09 -4.40 -8.86
CA LYS A 7 22.79 -5.00 -9.13
C LYS A 7 21.77 -3.88 -8.94
N ASP A 8 21.24 -3.36 -10.04
CA ASP A 8 20.18 -2.35 -10.00
C ASP A 8 19.03 -2.90 -9.16
N ILE A 9 18.85 -2.35 -7.97
CA ILE A 9 17.79 -2.77 -7.06
C ILE A 9 16.48 -2.25 -7.65
N ARG A 10 15.59 -3.18 -8.00
CA ARG A 10 14.26 -2.90 -8.54
C ARG A 10 13.25 -3.12 -7.43
N PHE A 11 12.29 -2.19 -7.32
CA PHE A 11 11.20 -2.28 -6.36
C PHE A 11 9.89 -2.53 -7.09
N LEU A 12 9.08 -3.44 -6.55
CA LEU A 12 7.71 -3.70 -7.00
C LEU A 12 6.78 -3.43 -5.82
N ILE A 13 5.83 -2.53 -6.03
CA ILE A 13 4.76 -2.26 -5.07
C ILE A 13 3.51 -2.97 -5.59
N VAL A 14 3.00 -3.92 -4.81
CA VAL A 14 1.76 -4.65 -5.11
C VAL A 14 0.70 -4.16 -4.12
N ALA A 15 -0.37 -3.56 -4.64
CA ALA A 15 -1.49 -3.11 -3.83
C ALA A 15 -2.69 -4.03 -4.04
N PHE A 16 -3.23 -4.58 -2.95
CA PHE A 16 -4.47 -5.34 -2.93
C PHE A 16 -5.59 -4.42 -2.42
N ASP A 17 -6.51 -4.02 -3.30
CA ASP A 17 -7.63 -3.15 -2.90
C ASP A 17 -8.65 -3.92 -2.08
N GLY A 18 -9.11 -3.35 -0.97
CA GLY A 18 -10.08 -3.95 -0.07
C GLY A 18 -9.62 -5.21 0.68
N LEU A 19 -8.32 -5.57 0.65
CA LEU A 19 -7.80 -6.73 1.38
C LEU A 19 -7.73 -6.46 2.89
N ARG A 20 -8.71 -6.96 3.63
CA ARG A 20 -8.72 -6.96 5.10
C ARG A 20 -7.68 -7.96 5.63
N PRO A 21 -6.95 -7.62 6.71
CA PRO A 21 -5.91 -8.50 7.27
C PRO A 21 -6.36 -9.90 7.65
N ASP A 22 -7.61 -10.08 8.09
CA ASP A 22 -8.17 -11.38 8.49
C ASP A 22 -8.51 -12.30 7.31
N MET A 23 -8.41 -11.83 6.07
CA MET A 23 -8.54 -12.66 4.87
C MET A 23 -7.20 -13.27 4.43
N VAL A 24 -6.10 -12.88 5.06
CA VAL A 24 -4.77 -13.44 4.79
C VAL A 24 -4.54 -14.61 5.75
N ASP A 25 -5.07 -15.77 5.37
CA ASP A 25 -4.92 -17.02 6.10
C ASP A 25 -4.30 -18.13 5.21
N ASP A 26 -3.88 -19.23 5.84
CA ASP A 26 -3.20 -20.33 5.16
C ASP A 26 -4.11 -21.10 4.18
N ASP A 27 -5.41 -21.15 4.42
CA ASP A 27 -6.36 -21.91 3.61
C ASP A 27 -6.80 -21.10 2.39
N LEU A 28 -7.03 -19.79 2.53
CA LEU A 28 -7.44 -18.91 1.44
C LEU A 28 -6.28 -18.36 0.62
N MET A 29 -5.17 -17.99 1.27
CA MET A 29 -4.07 -17.24 0.64
C MET A 29 -2.67 -17.78 1.00
N PRO A 30 -2.38 -19.08 0.81
CA PRO A 30 -1.14 -19.71 1.30
C PRO A 30 0.14 -19.01 0.82
N ASN A 31 0.16 -18.52 -0.43
CA ASN A 31 1.32 -17.80 -0.97
C ASN A 31 1.55 -16.44 -0.31
N LEU A 32 0.48 -15.68 0.00
CA LEU A 32 0.61 -14.37 0.64
C LEU A 32 0.94 -14.53 2.11
N THR A 33 0.35 -15.51 2.78
CA THR A 33 0.64 -15.85 4.17
C THR A 33 2.11 -16.25 4.34
N GLU A 34 2.64 -17.10 3.45
CA GLU A 34 4.06 -17.45 3.46
C GLU A 34 4.97 -16.25 3.15
N PHE A 35 4.57 -15.39 2.21
CA PHE A 35 5.31 -14.16 1.93
C PHE A 35 5.41 -13.25 3.17
N CYS A 36 4.32 -13.09 3.93
CA CYS A 36 4.31 -12.35 5.18
C CYS A 36 5.21 -12.97 6.25
N ARG A 37 5.35 -14.30 6.30
CA ARG A 37 6.23 -15.02 7.24
C ARG A 37 7.71 -14.86 6.92
N GLN A 38 8.06 -14.83 5.64
CA GLN A 38 9.45 -14.69 5.19
C GLN A 38 9.94 -13.23 5.19
N GLY A 39 9.01 -12.28 5.16
CA GLY A 39 9.29 -10.84 5.11
C GLY A 39 9.10 -10.11 6.43
N ALA A 40 8.99 -8.78 6.33
CA ALA A 40 8.56 -7.93 7.42
C ALA A 40 7.05 -7.67 7.31
N HIS A 41 6.30 -7.95 8.37
CA HIS A 41 4.86 -7.76 8.41
C HIS A 41 4.47 -6.73 9.49
N CYS A 42 3.86 -5.62 9.06
CA CYS A 42 3.41 -4.55 9.94
C CYS A 42 1.95 -4.76 10.37
N THR A 43 1.73 -5.30 11.57
CA THR A 43 0.39 -5.68 12.06
C THR A 43 -0.46 -4.51 12.55
N ASP A 44 0.14 -3.38 12.92
CA ASP A 44 -0.58 -2.17 13.36
C ASP A 44 -0.69 -1.09 12.26
N ASN A 45 -0.70 -1.52 10.99
CA ASN A 45 -0.92 -0.59 9.88
C ASN A 45 -2.37 -0.09 9.86
N ARG A 46 -2.57 1.15 9.43
CA ARG A 46 -3.90 1.78 9.34
C ARG A 46 -4.04 2.54 8.03
N ALA A 47 -5.22 2.42 7.42
CA ALA A 47 -5.64 3.28 6.33
C ALA A 47 -5.78 4.73 6.80
N VAL A 48 -5.61 5.68 5.88
CA VAL A 48 -5.96 7.08 6.14
C VAL A 48 -7.48 7.27 6.07
N PHE A 49 -7.98 8.30 6.74
CA PHE A 49 -9.37 8.72 6.62
C PHE A 49 -9.55 9.76 5.50
N PRO A 50 -10.60 9.66 4.66
CA PRO A 50 -11.56 8.55 4.59
C PRO A 50 -10.95 7.28 3.98
N THR A 51 -11.44 6.12 4.41
CA THR A 51 -10.92 4.80 4.01
C THR A 51 -11.41 4.40 2.60
N GLU A 52 -11.06 5.22 1.62
CA GLU A 52 -11.43 5.06 0.21
C GLU A 52 -10.20 4.76 -0.66
N THR A 53 -10.40 4.03 -1.76
CA THR A 53 -9.34 3.57 -2.66
C THR A 53 -8.42 4.69 -3.13
N ARG A 54 -8.96 5.73 -3.80
CA ARG A 54 -8.13 6.81 -4.36
C ARG A 54 -7.41 7.61 -3.29
N VAL A 55 -8.04 7.77 -2.14
CA VAL A 55 -7.47 8.49 -0.99
C VAL A 55 -6.27 7.73 -0.43
N ASN A 56 -6.42 6.43 -0.15
CA ASN A 56 -5.36 5.60 0.41
C ASN A 56 -4.21 5.37 -0.57
N GLN A 57 -4.50 5.14 -1.86
CA GLN A 57 -3.46 4.99 -2.88
C GLN A 57 -2.61 6.27 -3.01
N SER A 58 -3.24 7.45 -2.98
CA SER A 58 -2.50 8.72 -2.99
C SER A 58 -1.67 8.91 -1.73
N SER A 59 -2.18 8.58 -0.55
CA SER A 59 -1.41 8.66 0.69
C SER A 59 -0.22 7.69 0.70
N LEU A 60 -0.39 6.45 0.20
CA LEU A 60 0.69 5.46 0.10
C LEU A 60 1.86 5.95 -0.77
N VAL A 61 1.55 6.52 -1.94
CA VAL A 61 2.57 6.97 -2.90
C VAL A 61 3.24 8.27 -2.47
N THR A 62 2.47 9.20 -1.88
CA THR A 62 2.99 10.54 -1.52
C THR A 62 3.54 10.62 -0.09
N GLY A 63 3.24 9.65 0.77
CA GLY A 63 3.55 9.70 2.20
C GLY A 63 2.81 10.81 2.96
N CYS A 64 1.77 11.39 2.37
CA CYS A 64 1.04 12.54 2.92
C CYS A 64 -0.40 12.18 3.27
N HIS A 65 -1.02 12.95 4.17
CA HIS A 65 -2.46 12.86 4.43
C HIS A 65 -3.30 13.56 3.34
N PRO A 66 -4.61 13.24 3.24
CA PRO A 66 -5.52 13.83 2.25
C PRO A 66 -5.58 15.36 2.23
N SER A 67 -5.43 15.99 3.39
CA SER A 67 -5.36 17.44 3.51
C SER A 67 -4.19 18.08 2.75
N ARG A 68 -3.12 17.32 2.48
CA ARG A 68 -1.93 17.81 1.76
C ARG A 68 -1.90 17.38 0.30
N HIS A 69 -2.35 16.18 -0.04
CA HIS A 69 -2.35 15.69 -1.43
C HIS A 69 -3.66 15.96 -2.19
N GLY A 70 -4.69 16.53 -1.56
CA GLY A 70 -5.92 17.01 -2.21
C GLY A 70 -6.93 15.93 -2.61
N MET A 71 -6.53 14.66 -2.71
CA MET A 71 -7.46 13.54 -2.91
C MET A 71 -8.22 13.22 -1.62
N VAL A 72 -9.38 13.86 -1.45
CA VAL A 72 -10.20 13.77 -0.22
C VAL A 72 -11.32 12.73 -0.28
N ALA A 73 -11.68 12.25 -1.46
CA ALA A 73 -12.64 11.15 -1.67
C ALA A 73 -12.42 10.52 -3.06
N ASN A 74 -13.06 9.40 -3.34
CA ASN A 74 -13.13 8.79 -4.67
C ASN A 74 -13.89 9.68 -5.65
N LYS A 75 -14.90 10.39 -5.15
CA LYS A 75 -15.73 11.36 -5.87
C LYS A 75 -16.00 12.53 -4.95
N PHE A 76 -15.58 13.72 -5.36
CA PHE A 76 -15.86 14.97 -4.67
C PHE A 76 -15.99 16.10 -5.71
N ILE A 77 -16.63 17.20 -5.31
CA ILE A 77 -16.77 18.39 -6.13
C ILE A 77 -15.75 19.42 -5.61
N GLU A 78 -15.00 20.00 -6.52
CA GLU A 78 -14.18 21.18 -6.24
C GLU A 78 -14.98 22.42 -6.67
N ALA A 79 -15.24 23.32 -5.73
CA ALA A 79 -16.09 24.50 -5.98
C ALA A 79 -15.41 25.60 -6.82
N ALA A 80 -14.11 25.47 -7.11
CA ALA A 80 -13.27 26.53 -7.67
C ALA A 80 -12.76 26.23 -9.10
N ALA A 81 -13.46 25.38 -9.87
CA ALA A 81 -13.14 25.18 -11.28
C ALA A 81 -13.61 26.36 -12.16
#